data_AF-Q5UX51-F1
#
_entry.id   AF-Q5UX51-F1
#
_cell.length_a   1.000
_cell.length_b   1.000
_cell.length_c   1.000
_cell.angle_alpha   90.00
_cell.angle_beta   90.00
_cell.angle_gamma   90.00
#
_symmetry.space_group_name_H-M   'P 1'
#
loop_
_entity.id
_entity.type
_entity.pdbx_description
1 polymer ?
#
loop_
_entity_poly.entity_id
_entity_poly.type
_entity_poly.pdbx_seq_one_letter_code
_entity_poly.pdbx_strand_id
1 'polypeptide(L)'
;MSELAGVFVSLTTGSGRHEGTDDHVYLGVCGTVGGREFALNVENFDDWEEGSVVTYSFGKYANFYGGKDPRTAADQLDRMTICLPNITHVYLRKQGDRTTSGDDFWELEECHVNLHSQSSTRQFVSTGTARLGNEYGHKLWLAESFHQGTYRDARIPADGAAECERQRE
;
A
#
# COMPACT_ATOMS: atom_id res chain seq x y z
N MET A 1 -12.32 7.11 16.73
CA MET A 1 -12.47 5.77 16.11
C MET A 1 -11.20 5.46 15.32
N SER A 2 -10.45 4.46 15.77
CA SER A 2 -9.10 4.11 15.31
C SER A 2 -9.05 3.12 14.14
N GLU A 3 -10.20 2.83 13.54
CA GLU A 3 -10.31 1.92 12.40
C GLU A 3 -9.74 2.58 11.14
N LEU A 4 -9.04 1.79 10.33
CA LEU A 4 -8.58 2.18 9.00
C LEU A 4 -9.81 2.50 8.16
N ALA A 5 -9.91 3.76 7.78
CA ALA A 5 -11.05 4.31 7.08
C ALA A 5 -10.68 4.78 5.67
N GLY A 6 -9.43 5.14 5.42
CA GLY A 6 -8.96 5.65 4.13
C GLY A 6 -7.55 5.19 3.81
N VAL A 7 -7.31 4.95 2.53
CA VAL A 7 -6.00 4.55 2.01
C VAL A 7 -5.67 5.41 0.80
N PHE A 8 -4.44 5.92 0.78
CA PHE A 8 -3.85 6.58 -0.37
C PHE A 8 -2.51 5.93 -0.69
N VAL A 9 -2.23 5.73 -1.96
CA VAL A 9 -0.99 5.15 -2.48
C VAL A 9 -0.48 6.01 -3.63
N SER A 10 0.80 6.34 -3.64
CA SER A 10 1.49 6.93 -4.78
C SER A 10 2.66 6.03 -5.16
N LEU A 11 2.77 5.68 -6.44
CA LEU A 11 3.81 4.82 -6.98
C LEU A 11 4.51 5.56 -8.10
N THR A 12 5.83 5.59 -8.06
CA THR A 12 6.69 6.13 -9.11
C THR A 12 7.44 4.97 -9.75
N THR A 13 7.13 4.68 -11.00
CA THR A 13 7.86 3.67 -11.79
C THR A 13 9.16 4.28 -12.32
N GLY A 14 10.19 3.45 -12.39
CA GLY A 14 11.47 3.75 -13.02
C GLY A 14 11.34 4.27 -14.46
N SER A 15 12.22 5.19 -14.83
CA SER A 15 12.22 5.85 -16.15
C SER A 15 13.09 5.17 -17.20
N GLY A 16 13.74 4.07 -16.86
CA GLY A 16 14.52 3.26 -17.78
C GLY A 16 13.65 2.35 -18.64
N ARG A 17 14.28 1.78 -19.67
CA ARG A 17 13.61 0.91 -20.63
C ARG A 17 13.29 -0.45 -20.00
N HIS A 18 12.05 -0.90 -20.16
CA HIS A 18 11.47 -2.11 -19.58
C HIS A 18 11.41 -2.08 -18.05
N GLU A 19 11.18 -0.89 -17.48
CA GLU A 19 11.04 -0.71 -16.04
C GLU A 19 9.59 -0.67 -15.57
N GLY A 20 8.61 -0.61 -16.47
CA GLY A 20 7.17 -0.74 -16.19
C GLY A 20 6.69 -2.19 -16.04
N THR A 21 5.40 -2.38 -15.74
CA THR A 21 4.83 -3.73 -15.67
C THR A 21 3.33 -3.83 -15.95
N ASP A 22 2.92 -4.93 -16.57
CA ASP A 22 1.54 -5.37 -16.79
C ASP A 22 1.03 -6.34 -15.70
N ASP A 23 1.91 -6.72 -14.75
CA ASP A 23 1.57 -7.66 -13.70
C ASP A 23 0.61 -7.08 -12.66
N HIS A 24 -0.03 -7.95 -11.89
CA HIS A 24 -0.92 -7.51 -10.82
C HIS A 24 -0.14 -6.98 -9.61
N VAL A 25 -0.40 -5.73 -9.22
CA VAL A 25 0.15 -5.13 -8.00
C VAL A 25 -0.89 -5.04 -6.88
N TYR A 26 -0.46 -5.35 -5.66
CA TYR A 26 -1.28 -5.34 -4.44
C TYR A 26 -0.63 -4.52 -3.34
N LEU A 27 -1.45 -3.76 -2.59
CA LEU A 27 -1.07 -3.17 -1.32
C LEU A 27 -1.49 -4.10 -0.18
N GLY A 28 -0.52 -4.65 0.53
CA GLY A 28 -0.74 -5.39 1.77
C GLY A 28 -0.66 -4.50 3.01
N VAL A 29 -1.67 -4.57 3.85
CA VAL A 29 -1.73 -3.92 5.17
C VAL A 29 -1.93 -5.00 6.23
N CYS A 30 -1.03 -5.11 7.20
CA CYS A 30 -1.14 -6.14 8.23
C CYS A 30 -0.79 -5.61 9.63
N GLY A 31 -1.52 -6.13 10.61
CA GLY A 31 -1.40 -5.78 12.00
C GLY A 31 -1.65 -6.99 12.91
N THR A 32 -1.56 -6.76 14.21
CA THR A 32 -1.72 -7.80 15.23
C THR A 32 -3.14 -8.39 15.30
N VAL A 33 -4.13 -7.68 14.74
CA VAL A 33 -5.56 -8.06 14.77
C VAL A 33 -6.11 -8.44 13.40
N GLY A 34 -5.24 -8.58 12.39
CA GLY A 34 -5.63 -8.96 11.03
C GLY A 34 -4.89 -8.17 9.96
N GLY A 35 -5.28 -8.40 8.71
CA GLY A 35 -4.70 -7.72 7.56
C GLY A 35 -5.45 -8.03 6.28
N ARG A 36 -5.11 -7.29 5.23
CA ARG A 36 -5.71 -7.40 3.90
C ARG A 36 -4.71 -6.99 2.83
N GLU A 37 -4.83 -7.63 1.68
CA GLU A 37 -4.28 -7.12 0.43
C GLU A 37 -5.41 -6.46 -0.38
N PHE A 38 -5.12 -5.28 -0.92
CA PHE A 38 -5.97 -4.55 -1.85
C PHE A 38 -5.32 -4.60 -3.22
N ALA A 39 -6.04 -5.09 -4.23
CA ALA A 39 -5.55 -5.04 -5.62
C ALA A 39 -5.57 -3.60 -6.11
N LEU A 40 -4.46 -3.11 -6.63
CA LEU A 40 -4.34 -1.75 -7.20
C LEU A 40 -4.71 -1.78 -8.69
N ASN A 41 -5.83 -2.40 -9.03
CA ASN A 41 -6.26 -2.60 -10.41
C ASN A 41 -7.41 -1.64 -10.75
N VAL A 42 -7.24 -0.85 -11.80
CA VAL A 42 -8.26 0.08 -12.30
C VAL A 42 -8.70 -0.37 -13.70
N GLU A 43 -10.02 -0.41 -13.93
CA GLU A 43 -10.55 -0.89 -15.20
C GLU A 43 -10.17 0.02 -16.37
N ASN A 44 -9.67 -0.57 -17.47
CA ASN A 44 -9.25 0.12 -18.70
C ASN A 44 -8.20 1.22 -18.49
N PHE A 45 -7.32 1.02 -17.52
CA PHE A 45 -6.21 1.93 -17.26
C PHE A 45 -4.90 1.15 -17.34
N ASP A 46 -3.95 1.71 -18.07
CA ASP A 46 -2.60 1.18 -18.20
C ASP A 46 -1.79 1.69 -17.02
N ASP A 47 -1.65 0.80 -16.04
CA ASP A 47 -1.06 1.10 -14.75
C ASP A 47 0.46 0.82 -14.81
N TRP A 48 1.28 1.69 -14.22
CA TRP A 48 2.72 1.48 -13.99
C TRP A 48 3.68 1.51 -15.20
N GLU A 49 3.33 2.28 -16.24
CA GLU A 49 4.22 2.60 -17.37
C GLU A 49 5.57 3.22 -16.94
N GLU A 50 6.58 3.10 -17.79
CA GLU A 50 7.93 3.69 -17.60
C GLU A 50 7.84 5.20 -17.29
N GLY A 51 8.50 5.63 -16.20
CA GLY A 51 8.55 7.01 -15.74
C GLY A 51 7.20 7.58 -15.26
N SER A 52 6.19 6.73 -15.10
CA SER A 52 4.87 7.17 -14.64
C SER A 52 4.82 7.37 -13.13
N VAL A 53 3.92 8.28 -12.72
CA VAL A 53 3.49 8.40 -11.33
C VAL A 53 2.01 8.11 -11.29
N VAL A 54 1.63 7.04 -10.59
CA VAL A 54 0.23 6.63 -10.45
C VAL A 54 -0.18 6.74 -8.99
N THR A 55 -1.31 7.42 -8.76
CA THR A 55 -1.90 7.56 -7.44
C THR A 55 -3.23 6.82 -7.36
N TYR A 56 -3.44 6.12 -6.24
CA TYR A 56 -4.68 5.44 -5.91
C TYR A 56 -5.23 5.97 -4.60
N SER A 57 -6.55 6.08 -4.49
CA SER A 57 -7.21 6.36 -3.22
C SER A 57 -8.56 5.67 -3.13
N PHE A 58 -8.87 5.18 -1.93
CA PHE A 58 -10.14 4.53 -1.64
C PHE A 58 -10.50 4.65 -0.16
N GLY A 59 -11.79 4.52 0.14
CA GLY A 59 -12.36 4.75 1.47
C GLY A 59 -12.62 6.22 1.78
N LYS A 60 -12.72 6.55 3.06
CA LYS A 60 -12.83 7.92 3.55
C LYS A 60 -11.61 8.73 3.10
N TYR A 61 -11.81 9.99 2.77
CA TYR A 61 -10.77 10.93 2.31
C TYR A 61 -10.23 10.70 0.88
N ALA A 62 -10.75 9.74 0.10
CA ALA A 62 -10.34 9.57 -1.30
C ALA A 62 -10.48 10.87 -2.12
N ASN A 63 -11.58 11.60 -1.96
CA ASN A 63 -11.80 12.90 -2.62
C ASN A 63 -10.77 13.99 -2.24
N PHE A 64 -10.14 13.90 -1.07
CA PHE A 64 -9.14 14.86 -0.63
C PHE A 64 -7.79 14.62 -1.33
N TYR A 65 -7.40 13.35 -1.47
CA TYR A 65 -6.15 12.97 -2.11
C TYR A 65 -6.24 12.92 -3.64
N GLY A 66 -7.43 12.66 -4.19
CA GLY A 66 -7.61 12.35 -5.59
C GLY A 66 -6.96 11.01 -5.97
N GLY A 67 -6.71 10.80 -7.26
CA GLY A 67 -6.16 9.55 -7.78
C GLY A 67 -7.23 8.59 -8.29
N LYS A 68 -6.80 7.39 -8.65
CA LYS A 68 -7.65 6.32 -9.20
C LYS A 68 -8.27 5.49 -8.07
N ASP A 69 -9.48 4.99 -8.29
CA ASP A 69 -10.17 4.09 -7.35
C ASP A 69 -10.01 2.64 -7.80
N PRO A 70 -9.22 1.81 -7.09
CA PRO A 70 -9.05 0.41 -7.47
C PRO A 70 -10.32 -0.40 -7.31
N ARG A 71 -10.57 -1.30 -8.26
CA ARG A 71 -11.79 -2.10 -8.31
C ARG A 71 -11.96 -2.91 -7.02
N THR A 72 -13.10 -2.73 -6.36
CA THR A 72 -13.50 -3.37 -5.09
C THR A 72 -12.75 -2.92 -3.83
N ALA A 73 -11.74 -2.06 -3.90
CA ALA A 73 -10.92 -1.74 -2.72
C ALA A 73 -11.73 -1.05 -1.60
N ALA A 74 -12.60 -0.10 -1.96
CA ALA A 74 -13.50 0.56 -1.01
C ALA A 74 -14.46 -0.43 -0.32
N ASP A 75 -15.11 -1.30 -1.09
CA ASP A 75 -16.02 -2.33 -0.56
C ASP A 75 -15.29 -3.32 0.36
N GLN A 76 -14.05 -3.70 -0.01
CA GLN A 76 -13.25 -4.59 0.81
C GLN A 76 -12.84 -3.94 2.13
N LEU A 77 -12.51 -2.64 2.10
CA LEU A 77 -12.17 -1.87 3.29
C LEU A 77 -13.37 -1.75 4.24
N ASP A 78 -14.58 -1.50 3.71
CA ASP A 78 -15.80 -1.37 4.50
C ASP A 78 -16.23 -2.68 5.18
N ARG A 79 -15.97 -3.82 4.52
CA ARG A 79 -16.34 -5.16 5.02
C ARG A 79 -15.37 -5.74 6.05
N MET A 80 -14.41 -4.97 6.53
CA MET A 80 -13.42 -5.46 7.48
C MET A 80 -12.99 -4.43 8.49
N THR A 81 -12.50 -4.92 9.63
CA THR A 81 -11.95 -4.06 10.68
C THR A 81 -10.44 -4.23 10.71
N ILE A 82 -9.72 -3.28 10.13
CA ILE A 82 -8.28 -3.13 10.34
C ILE A 82 -8.08 -1.98 11.33
N CYS A 83 -7.55 -2.27 12.50
CA CYS A 83 -7.27 -1.25 13.50
C CYS A 83 -5.95 -0.55 13.17
N LEU A 84 -5.99 0.75 12.87
CA LEU A 84 -4.85 1.53 12.39
C LEU A 84 -3.67 1.52 13.38
N PRO A 85 -3.84 1.69 14.70
CA PRO A 85 -2.72 1.58 15.67
C PRO A 85 -2.01 0.23 15.65
N ASN A 86 -2.73 -0.85 15.35
CA ASN A 86 -2.20 -2.22 15.36
C ASN A 86 -1.49 -2.62 14.07
N ILE A 87 -1.50 -1.78 13.05
CA ILE A 87 -0.78 -2.06 11.81
C ILE A 87 0.72 -2.07 12.14
N THR A 88 1.36 -3.19 11.80
CA THR A 88 2.78 -3.43 12.06
C THR A 88 3.59 -3.35 10.78
N HIS A 89 3.01 -3.77 9.65
CA HIS A 89 3.71 -3.74 8.37
C HIS A 89 2.77 -3.38 7.23
N VAL A 90 3.33 -2.69 6.24
CA VAL A 90 2.72 -2.39 4.96
C VAL A 90 3.70 -2.83 3.88
N TYR A 91 3.18 -3.41 2.81
CA TYR A 91 4.02 -3.86 1.70
C TYR A 91 3.31 -3.71 0.36
N LEU A 92 4.11 -3.60 -0.71
CA LEU A 92 3.65 -3.86 -2.06
C LEU A 92 4.00 -5.29 -2.45
N ARG A 93 3.14 -5.90 -3.27
CA ARG A 93 3.39 -7.21 -3.85
C ARG A 93 3.05 -7.21 -5.34
N LYS A 94 3.99 -7.66 -6.16
CA LYS A 94 3.75 -7.99 -7.57
C LYS A 94 3.30 -9.44 -7.69
N GLN A 95 2.50 -9.73 -8.70
CA GLN A 95 2.12 -11.08 -9.06
C GLN A 95 1.95 -11.21 -10.56
N GLY A 96 2.72 -12.15 -11.11
CA GLY A 96 2.54 -12.66 -12.46
C GLY A 96 1.09 -12.94 -12.83
N ASP A 97 0.75 -12.68 -14.09
CA ASP A 97 -0.51 -13.08 -14.73
C ASP A 97 -0.66 -14.62 -14.91
N ARG A 98 0.35 -15.40 -14.49
CA ARG A 98 0.46 -16.87 -14.59
C ARG A 98 0.54 -17.39 -16.02
N THR A 99 0.89 -16.54 -16.99
CA THR A 99 1.16 -16.95 -18.37
C THR A 99 2.61 -17.42 -18.54
N THR A 100 2.94 -17.95 -19.73
CA THR A 100 4.27 -18.49 -20.06
C THR A 100 5.26 -17.42 -20.55
N SER A 101 4.80 -16.20 -20.78
CA SER A 101 5.66 -15.02 -20.92
C SER A 101 6.46 -14.91 -19.63
N GLY A 102 7.75 -14.58 -19.73
CA GLY A 102 8.62 -14.48 -18.56
C GLY A 102 8.11 -13.50 -17.51
N ASP A 103 8.84 -13.44 -16.39
CA ASP A 103 8.61 -12.41 -15.39
C ASP A 103 8.71 -11.01 -16.01
N ASP A 104 7.65 -10.25 -15.86
CA ASP A 104 7.62 -8.85 -16.23
C ASP A 104 8.15 -8.03 -15.06
N PHE A 105 9.47 -7.87 -15.06
CA PHE A 105 10.19 -7.18 -14.02
C PHE A 105 9.70 -5.73 -13.90
N TRP A 106 9.53 -5.26 -12.66
CA TRP A 106 9.13 -3.87 -12.37
C TRP A 106 10.19 -3.15 -11.54
N GLU A 107 10.66 -1.99 -12.02
CA GLU A 107 11.49 -1.08 -11.24
C GLU A 107 10.63 0.01 -10.61
N LEU A 108 10.51 -0.02 -9.29
CA LEU A 108 9.79 0.97 -8.52
C LEU A 108 10.80 1.93 -7.90
N GLU A 109 10.80 3.20 -8.31
CA GLU A 109 11.65 4.22 -7.71
C GLU A 109 11.16 4.61 -6.31
N GLU A 110 9.85 4.83 -6.17
CA GLU A 110 9.29 5.38 -4.94
C GLU A 110 7.86 4.87 -4.68
N CYS A 111 7.56 4.56 -3.42
CA CYS A 111 6.21 4.30 -2.97
C CYS A 111 5.90 5.12 -1.72
N HIS A 112 4.73 5.76 -1.72
CA HIS A 112 4.15 6.41 -0.54
C HIS A 112 2.77 5.84 -0.26
N VAL A 113 2.52 5.51 1.00
CA VAL A 113 1.22 5.05 1.47
C VAL A 113 0.80 5.88 2.67
N ASN A 114 -0.38 6.49 2.60
CA ASN A 114 -1.02 7.11 3.75
C ASN A 114 -2.23 6.28 4.17
N LEU A 115 -2.24 5.87 5.44
CA LEU A 115 -3.31 5.14 6.07
C LEU A 115 -4.02 6.04 7.07
N HIS A 116 -5.33 6.21 6.90
CA HIS A 116 -6.15 7.13 7.66
C HIS A 116 -7.14 6.41 8.56
N SER A 117 -7.27 6.90 9.79
CA SER A 117 -8.47 6.73 10.60
C SER A 117 -9.24 8.05 10.61
N GLN A 118 -10.31 8.14 11.41
CA GLN A 118 -11.03 9.40 11.57
C GLN A 118 -10.21 10.47 12.31
N SER A 119 -9.18 10.06 13.06
CA SER A 119 -8.47 10.93 14.01
C SER A 119 -6.94 10.92 13.83
N SER A 120 -6.40 10.08 12.96
CA SER A 120 -4.96 9.96 12.75
C SER A 120 -4.59 9.48 11.36
N THR A 121 -3.36 9.80 10.96
CA THR A 121 -2.74 9.35 9.72
C THR A 121 -1.42 8.67 10.06
N ARG A 122 -1.12 7.57 9.38
CA ARG A 122 0.19 6.91 9.40
C ARG A 122 0.74 6.85 7.99
N GLN A 123 2.01 7.19 7.81
CA GLN A 123 2.67 7.21 6.52
C GLN A 123 3.71 6.09 6.44
N PHE A 124 3.74 5.39 5.31
CA PHE A 124 4.71 4.35 5.00
C PHE A 124 5.34 4.64 3.65
N VAL A 125 6.66 4.48 3.54
CA VAL A 125 7.39 4.81 2.31
C VAL A 125 8.41 3.73 1.96
N SER A 126 8.78 3.63 0.68
CA SER A 126 9.93 2.83 0.27
C SER A 126 11.23 3.50 0.77
N THR A 127 12.22 2.70 1.14
CA THR A 127 13.53 3.20 1.62
C THR A 127 14.55 3.38 0.49
N GLY A 128 14.08 3.38 -0.75
CA GLY A 128 14.88 3.44 -1.98
C GLY A 128 14.18 2.71 -3.12
N THR A 129 14.86 2.66 -4.27
CA THR A 129 14.41 1.91 -5.45
C THR A 129 14.30 0.42 -5.13
N ALA A 130 13.24 -0.21 -5.62
CA ALA A 130 12.97 -1.62 -5.47
C ALA A 130 12.80 -2.28 -6.84
N ARG A 131 13.33 -3.50 -6.93
CA ARG A 131 13.19 -4.36 -8.09
C ARG A 131 12.26 -5.49 -7.73
N LEU A 132 11.15 -5.64 -8.46
CA LEU A 132 10.15 -6.67 -8.22
C LEU A 132 10.12 -7.63 -9.39
N GLY A 133 10.42 -8.90 -9.12
CA GLY A 133 10.57 -9.93 -10.15
C GLY A 133 11.06 -11.27 -9.61
N ASN A 134 11.19 -12.27 -10.45
CA ASN A 134 11.64 -13.62 -10.10
C ASN A 134 13.05 -13.63 -9.51
N GLU A 135 13.94 -12.78 -10.04
CA GLU A 135 15.33 -12.67 -9.60
C GLU A 135 15.47 -11.81 -8.33
N TYR A 136 14.51 -10.92 -8.07
CA TYR A 136 14.63 -9.88 -7.04
C TYR A 136 13.67 -10.06 -5.85
N GLY A 137 12.69 -10.96 -6.01
CA GLY A 137 11.57 -11.12 -5.09
C GLY A 137 10.37 -10.28 -5.51
N HIS A 138 9.18 -10.70 -5.06
CA HIS A 138 7.90 -10.12 -5.48
C HIS A 138 7.25 -9.22 -4.42
N LYS A 139 7.95 -8.89 -3.34
CA LYS A 139 7.43 -8.10 -2.22
C LYS A 139 8.40 -7.00 -1.79
N LEU A 140 7.89 -5.79 -1.60
CA LEU A 140 8.60 -4.68 -1.00
C LEU A 140 7.92 -4.28 0.31
N TRP A 141 8.63 -4.40 1.43
CA TRP A 141 8.17 -3.88 2.73
C TRP A 141 8.43 -2.38 2.82
N LEU A 142 7.44 -1.63 3.31
CA LEU A 142 7.54 -0.19 3.48
C LEU A 142 7.88 0.16 4.92
N ALA A 143 8.68 1.19 5.09
CA ALA A 143 9.05 1.71 6.40
C ALA A 143 8.06 2.78 6.85
N GLU A 144 7.64 2.74 8.12
CA GLU A 144 6.84 3.82 8.69
C GLU A 144 7.69 5.09 8.81
N SER A 145 7.14 6.20 8.30
CA SER A 145 7.76 7.52 8.30
C SER A 145 6.90 8.49 9.11
N PHE A 146 7.54 9.30 9.95
CA PHE A 146 6.92 10.48 10.53
C PHE A 146 7.39 11.72 9.78
N HIS A 147 6.54 12.75 9.71
CA HIS A 147 6.86 14.07 9.16
C HIS A 147 8.34 14.43 9.41
N GLN A 148 9.07 14.72 8.32
CA GLN A 148 10.52 14.99 8.27
C GLN A 148 11.47 13.77 8.14
N GLY A 149 11.09 12.72 7.41
CA GLY A 149 12.07 11.79 6.83
C GLY A 149 12.83 10.90 7.82
N THR A 150 12.26 10.67 9.00
CA THR A 150 12.80 9.73 9.99
C THR A 150 12.01 8.43 9.98
N TYR A 151 12.72 7.31 9.81
CA TYR A 151 12.15 5.97 9.80
C TYR A 151 12.04 5.42 11.23
N ARG A 152 10.97 4.68 11.53
CA ARG A 152 10.85 3.91 12.77
C ARG A 152 10.78 2.42 12.46
N ASP A 153 11.56 1.62 13.17
CA ASP A 153 11.26 0.18 13.30
C ASP A 153 9.92 0.05 14.02
N ALA A 154 8.88 -0.32 13.26
CA ALA A 154 7.54 -0.53 13.79
C ALA A 154 7.61 -1.59 14.90
N ARG A 155 7.47 -1.15 16.16
CA ARG A 155 7.36 -2.08 17.29
C ARG A 155 5.92 -2.56 17.37
N ILE A 156 5.74 -3.87 17.49
CA ILE A 156 4.46 -4.47 17.83
C ILE A 156 3.97 -3.82 19.13
N PRO A 157 2.80 -3.14 19.15
CA PRO A 157 2.26 -2.59 20.38
C PRO A 157 2.04 -3.72 21.39
N ALA A 158 2.54 -3.55 22.62
CA ALA A 158 2.45 -4.59 23.67
C ALA A 158 0.99 -4.96 24.01
N ASP A 159 0.04 -4.06 23.75
CA ASP A 159 -1.37 -4.17 24.16
C ASP A 159 -2.33 -4.09 22.97
N GLY A 160 -1.94 -4.57 21.78
CA GLY A 160 -2.64 -4.27 20.51
C GLY A 160 -4.18 -4.29 20.55
N ALA A 161 -4.82 -5.30 21.14
CA ALA A 161 -6.29 -5.33 21.22
C ALA A 161 -6.88 -4.15 22.04
N ALA A 162 -6.24 -3.77 23.15
CA ALA A 162 -6.70 -2.69 24.03
C ALA A 162 -6.51 -1.29 23.43
N GLU A 163 -5.58 -1.09 22.49
CA GLU A 163 -5.45 0.19 21.78
C GLU A 163 -6.59 0.45 20.79
N CYS A 164 -7.22 -0.61 20.26
CA CYS A 164 -8.40 -0.51 19.43
C CYS A 164 -9.66 -0.16 20.24
N GLU A 165 -9.74 -0.64 21.48
CA GLU A 165 -10.89 -0.46 22.37
C GLU A 165 -10.81 0.84 23.18
N ARG A 166 -9.62 1.30 23.58
CA ARG A 166 -9.40 2.55 24.36
C ARG A 166 -9.88 3.84 23.69
N GLN A 167 -10.30 3.81 22.42
CA GLN A 167 -10.90 4.96 21.72
C GLN A 167 -12.39 4.77 21.39
N ARG A 168 -13.04 3.76 21.96
CA ARG A 168 -14.49 3.53 21.89
C ARG A 168 -15.24 4.03 23.14
N GLU A 169 -14.53 4.38 24.21
CA GLU A 169 -15.03 5.07 25.41
C GLU A 169 -14.89 6.60 25.27
#